data_AF-A0A957WWL8-F1
#
_entry.id   AF-A0A957WWL8-F1
#
_cell.length_a   1.000
_cell.length_b   1.000
_cell.length_c   1.000
_cell.angle_alpha   90.00
_cell.angle_beta   90.00
_cell.angle_gamma   90.00
#
_symmetry.space_group_name_H-M   'P 1'
#
loop_
_entity.id
_entity.type
_entity.pdbx_description
1 polymer ?
#
loop_
_entity_poly.entity_id
_entity_poly.type
_entity_poly.pdbx_seq_one_letter_code
_entity_poly.pdbx_strand_id
1 'polypeptide(L)'
;MAHGGIRYLENGEFRLVREAVEERNRLIKNAPQYVRPLPTVIPIFQWLSGAFNAPLKFLGLLDKPAERGAAIIKMGLMMYDAYTGSERTVPRHEFLLRNAALKRYPQLNQEIVSIAEYYDGLIRSPERLCVELITDGETASPTAHAINYVSVVGAAENYVRLQDEVSGETFDIEPQLVINAAGPWIDFANQAMGQQSNFIGGTKGSHLVLDHPELRAAIGDHEFFFENHDGRIVLICPLEERVLIGTSDTRIDNPDDVRCTDDEIDYFLSMTARVFPAIKIDRSQIVFTFSGVRPLPAANAKSTGQISRDHSIEAVEATDRVKFPILNLIGGKWTTF
;
A
#
# COMPACT_ATOMS: atom_id res chain seq x y z
N MET A 1 5.34 -3.18 -1.48
CA MET A 1 4.94 -4.11 -2.55
C MET A 1 4.47 -3.31 -3.76
N ALA A 2 4.80 -3.77 -4.97
CA ALA A 2 4.20 -3.32 -6.22
C ALA A 2 3.00 -4.23 -6.49
N HIS A 3 1.83 -3.88 -5.96
CA HIS A 3 0.62 -4.70 -6.10
C HIS A 3 -0.37 -4.05 -7.05
N GLY A 4 -1.06 -4.86 -7.86
CA GLY A 4 -2.07 -4.34 -8.81
C GLY A 4 -3.42 -4.00 -8.16
N GLY A 5 -3.61 -4.33 -6.87
CA GLY A 5 -4.82 -4.01 -6.12
C GLY A 5 -6.10 -4.78 -6.47
N ILE A 6 -6.07 -6.12 -6.49
CA ILE A 6 -7.24 -6.95 -6.85
C ILE A 6 -8.54 -6.60 -6.11
N ARG A 7 -8.43 -6.15 -4.85
CA ARG A 7 -9.56 -5.65 -4.04
C ARG A 7 -10.36 -4.56 -4.74
N TYR A 8 -9.69 -3.63 -5.42
CA TYR A 8 -10.32 -2.43 -5.97
C TYR A 8 -11.24 -2.73 -7.15
N LEU A 9 -11.13 -3.93 -7.75
CA LEU A 9 -12.10 -4.40 -8.76
C LEU A 9 -13.54 -4.44 -8.20
N GLU A 10 -13.71 -4.68 -6.90
CA GLU A 10 -15.04 -4.68 -6.28
C GLU A 10 -15.67 -3.29 -6.20
N ASN A 11 -14.83 -2.26 -6.14
CA ASN A 11 -15.27 -0.87 -6.11
C ASN A 11 -15.46 -0.30 -7.53
N GLY A 12 -15.26 -1.12 -8.57
CA GLY A 12 -15.31 -0.67 -9.96
C GLY A 12 -14.10 0.17 -10.40
N GLU A 13 -13.00 0.16 -9.64
CA GLU A 13 -11.78 0.92 -9.93
C GLU A 13 -10.91 0.22 -11.00
N PHE A 14 -11.53 -0.15 -12.14
CA PHE A 14 -10.89 -0.94 -13.20
C PHE A 14 -9.65 -0.25 -13.81
N ARG A 15 -9.70 1.08 -13.97
CA ARG A 15 -8.59 1.88 -14.50
C ARG A 15 -7.37 1.76 -13.59
N LEU A 16 -7.56 2.00 -12.29
CA LEU A 16 -6.53 1.91 -11.26
C LEU A 16 -5.89 0.52 -11.24
N VAL A 17 -6.72 -0.53 -11.30
CA VAL A 17 -6.21 -1.91 -11.28
C VAL A 17 -5.42 -2.24 -12.54
N ARG A 18 -5.91 -1.84 -13.72
CA ARG A 18 -5.18 -2.05 -14.98
C ARG A 18 -3.82 -1.36 -14.95
N GLU A 19 -3.80 -0.08 -14.59
CA GLU A 19 -2.59 0.72 -14.48
C GLU A 19 -1.59 0.10 -13.49
N ALA A 20 -2.03 -0.27 -12.30
CA ALA A 20 -1.15 -0.87 -11.31
C ALA A 20 -0.60 -2.25 -11.73
N VAL A 21 -1.36 -3.05 -12.51
CA VAL A 21 -0.87 -4.33 -13.07
C VAL A 21 0.18 -4.09 -14.16
N GLU A 22 -0.04 -3.10 -15.03
CA GLU A 22 0.91 -2.69 -16.07
C GLU A 22 2.21 -2.15 -15.42
N GLU A 23 2.11 -1.25 -14.45
CA GLU A 23 3.28 -0.69 -13.77
C GLU A 23 4.03 -1.72 -12.93
N ARG A 24 3.34 -2.68 -12.28
CA ARG A 24 4.03 -3.82 -11.64
C ARG A 24 4.93 -4.56 -12.63
N ASN A 25 4.44 -4.83 -13.85
CA ASN A 25 5.25 -5.48 -14.87
C ASN A 25 6.47 -4.64 -15.27
N ARG A 26 6.28 -3.32 -15.41
CA ARG A 26 7.38 -2.40 -15.74
C ARG A 26 8.41 -2.34 -14.62
N LEU A 27 7.99 -2.23 -13.37
CA LEU A 27 8.89 -2.23 -12.21
C LEU A 27 9.72 -3.52 -12.13
N ILE A 28 9.11 -4.68 -12.37
CA ILE A 28 9.85 -5.96 -12.42
C ILE A 28 10.90 -5.97 -13.54
N LYS A 29 10.62 -5.35 -14.70
CA LYS A 29 11.57 -5.26 -15.83
C LYS A 29 12.65 -4.21 -15.62
N ASN A 30 12.29 -3.05 -15.08
CA ASN A 30 13.15 -1.86 -15.01
C ASN A 30 14.07 -1.89 -13.78
N ALA A 31 13.59 -2.47 -12.67
CA ALA A 31 14.35 -2.56 -11.42
C ALA A 31 14.41 -4.00 -10.88
N PRO A 32 14.83 -5.01 -11.67
CA PRO A 32 14.84 -6.43 -11.26
C PRO A 32 15.73 -6.72 -10.05
N GLN A 33 16.69 -5.84 -9.76
CA GLN A 33 17.53 -5.89 -8.57
C GLN A 33 16.74 -5.59 -7.27
N TYR A 34 15.64 -4.82 -7.35
CA TYR A 34 14.79 -4.46 -6.21
C TYR A 34 13.40 -5.08 -6.23
N VAL A 35 12.86 -5.30 -7.43
CA VAL A 35 11.47 -5.75 -7.63
C VAL A 35 11.47 -7.14 -8.24
N ARG A 36 10.85 -8.10 -7.56
CA ARG A 36 10.73 -9.48 -8.02
C ARG A 36 9.27 -9.93 -8.02
N PRO A 37 8.90 -10.94 -8.82
CA PRO A 37 7.60 -11.59 -8.69
C PRO A 37 7.39 -12.08 -7.26
N LEU A 38 6.23 -11.74 -6.67
CA LEU A 38 5.77 -12.22 -5.38
C LEU A 38 4.61 -13.17 -5.62
N PRO A 39 4.78 -14.49 -5.44
CA PRO A 39 3.65 -15.40 -5.47
C PRO A 39 2.77 -15.16 -4.23
N THR A 40 1.49 -14.91 -4.46
CA THR A 40 0.51 -14.57 -3.44
C THR A 40 -0.63 -15.58 -3.44
N VAL A 41 -0.88 -16.17 -2.29
CA VAL A 41 -1.88 -17.19 -2.01
C VAL A 41 -3.09 -16.56 -1.33
N ILE A 42 -4.28 -16.80 -1.87
CA ILE A 42 -5.56 -16.44 -1.25
C ILE A 42 -6.23 -17.72 -0.75
N PRO A 43 -6.28 -17.97 0.57
CA PRO A 43 -7.08 -19.06 1.12
C PRO A 43 -8.57 -18.72 1.05
N ILE A 44 -9.38 -19.67 0.57
CA ILE A 44 -10.80 -19.45 0.29
C ILE A 44 -11.62 -20.46 1.08
N PHE A 45 -12.57 -19.96 1.87
CA PHE A 45 -13.40 -20.76 2.78
C PHE A 45 -14.81 -21.02 2.25
N GLN A 46 -15.24 -20.31 1.20
CA GLN A 46 -16.61 -20.40 0.66
C GLN A 46 -16.60 -20.35 -0.87
N TRP A 47 -17.52 -21.07 -1.52
CA TRP A 47 -17.61 -21.11 -2.99
C TRP A 47 -18.30 -19.88 -3.59
N LEU A 48 -19.45 -19.51 -3.03
CA LEU A 48 -20.39 -18.54 -3.61
C LEU A 48 -20.66 -17.33 -2.70
N SER A 49 -19.86 -17.15 -1.64
CA SER A 49 -20.00 -15.99 -0.76
C SER A 49 -19.74 -14.69 -1.50
N GLY A 50 -20.53 -13.67 -1.23
CA GLY A 50 -20.47 -12.39 -1.91
C GLY A 50 -21.06 -12.38 -3.33
N ALA A 51 -21.28 -13.52 -4.00
CA ALA A 51 -21.76 -13.54 -5.40
C ALA A 51 -23.18 -12.96 -5.55
N PHE A 52 -24.04 -13.19 -4.55
CA PHE A 52 -25.39 -12.60 -4.49
C PHE A 52 -25.37 -11.12 -4.06
N ASN A 53 -24.36 -10.69 -3.31
CA ASN A 53 -24.23 -9.31 -2.82
C ASN A 53 -23.41 -8.42 -3.75
N ALA A 54 -22.62 -8.99 -4.68
CA ALA A 54 -21.76 -8.26 -5.60
C ALA A 54 -22.52 -7.28 -6.52
N PRO A 55 -23.70 -7.61 -7.08
CA PRO A 55 -24.48 -6.64 -7.85
C PRO A 55 -24.99 -5.48 -6.98
N LEU A 56 -25.43 -5.78 -5.76
CA LEU A 56 -25.91 -4.77 -4.80
C LEU A 56 -24.76 -3.88 -4.31
N LYS A 57 -23.56 -4.42 -4.11
CA LYS A 57 -22.34 -3.67 -3.73
C LYS A 57 -21.85 -2.80 -4.89
N PHE A 58 -21.87 -3.31 -6.11
CA PHE A 58 -21.59 -2.54 -7.34
C PHE A 58 -22.57 -1.37 -7.52
N LEU A 59 -23.83 -1.56 -7.11
CA LEU A 59 -24.86 -0.52 -7.09
C LEU A 59 -24.81 0.39 -5.84
N GLY A 60 -23.86 0.20 -4.92
CA GLY A 60 -23.72 0.99 -3.69
C GLY A 60 -24.80 0.74 -2.62
N LEU A 61 -25.55 -0.36 -2.71
CA LEU A 61 -26.70 -0.68 -1.85
C LEU A 61 -26.37 -1.56 -0.64
N LEU A 62 -25.14 -2.08 -0.52
CA LEU A 62 -24.70 -2.89 0.62
C LEU A 62 -23.34 -2.43 1.15
N ASP A 63 -23.31 -2.15 2.45
CA ASP A 63 -22.12 -1.66 3.18
C ASP A 63 -21.40 -2.76 4.01
N LYS A 64 -21.91 -4.00 4.04
CA LYS A 64 -21.32 -5.05 4.88
C LYS A 64 -20.15 -5.77 4.19
N PRO A 65 -18.98 -5.85 4.82
CA PRO A 65 -17.90 -6.70 4.33
C PRO A 65 -18.33 -8.16 4.42
N ALA A 66 -18.08 -8.91 3.35
CA ALA A 66 -18.33 -10.33 3.28
C ALA A 66 -17.10 -10.98 2.66
N GLU A 67 -16.72 -12.14 3.20
CA GLU A 67 -15.61 -12.91 2.67
C GLU A 67 -15.86 -13.28 1.20
N ARG A 68 -14.83 -13.14 0.38
CA ARG A 68 -14.93 -13.44 -1.05
C ARG A 68 -15.06 -14.93 -1.31
N GLY A 69 -16.09 -15.30 -2.06
CA GLY A 69 -16.23 -16.65 -2.60
C GLY A 69 -15.24 -16.94 -3.74
N ALA A 70 -14.94 -18.22 -3.94
CA ALA A 70 -14.04 -18.69 -5.00
C ALA A 70 -14.40 -18.16 -6.40
N ALA A 71 -15.70 -18.09 -6.73
CA ALA A 71 -16.14 -17.61 -8.05
C ALA A 71 -15.76 -16.14 -8.32
N ILE A 72 -15.92 -15.26 -7.32
CA ILE A 72 -15.58 -13.83 -7.44
C ILE A 72 -14.07 -13.66 -7.58
N ILE A 73 -13.29 -14.36 -6.74
CA ILE A 73 -11.82 -14.31 -6.80
C ILE A 73 -11.34 -14.79 -8.16
N LYS A 74 -11.89 -15.89 -8.68
CA LYS A 74 -11.55 -16.42 -10.00
C LYS A 74 -11.81 -15.38 -11.10
N MET A 75 -12.98 -14.75 -11.11
CA MET A 75 -13.29 -13.70 -12.10
C MET A 75 -12.34 -12.51 -11.99
N GLY A 76 -12.08 -12.02 -10.78
CA GLY A 76 -11.14 -10.92 -10.54
C GLY A 76 -9.73 -11.25 -11.04
N LEU A 77 -9.24 -12.46 -10.78
CA LEU A 77 -7.94 -12.93 -11.25
C LEU A 77 -7.88 -13.14 -12.76
N MET A 78 -8.98 -13.57 -13.39
CA MET A 78 -9.05 -13.63 -14.86
C MET A 78 -8.93 -12.23 -15.48
N MET A 79 -9.54 -11.21 -14.88
CA MET A 79 -9.37 -9.82 -15.31
C MET A 79 -7.93 -9.34 -15.09
N TYR A 80 -7.34 -9.66 -13.93
CA TYR A 80 -5.96 -9.35 -13.60
C TYR A 80 -4.97 -9.91 -14.63
N ASP A 81 -5.13 -11.19 -14.99
CA ASP A 81 -4.33 -11.84 -16.01
C ASP A 81 -4.53 -11.23 -17.39
N ALA A 82 -5.74 -10.76 -17.70
CA ALA A 82 -6.03 -10.08 -18.96
C ALA A 82 -5.34 -8.71 -19.04
N TYR A 83 -5.31 -7.95 -17.95
CA TYR A 83 -4.62 -6.65 -17.87
C TYR A 83 -3.11 -6.76 -18.01
N THR A 84 -2.50 -7.92 -17.76
CA THR A 84 -1.05 -8.10 -18.02
C THR A 84 -0.67 -7.94 -19.49
N GLY A 85 -1.62 -8.14 -20.42
CA GLY A 85 -1.39 -7.97 -21.86
C GLY A 85 -0.19 -8.74 -22.40
N SER A 86 0.53 -8.11 -23.34
CA SER A 86 1.79 -8.61 -23.93
C SER A 86 3.01 -8.41 -23.02
N GLU A 87 2.89 -7.58 -21.97
CA GLU A 87 4.02 -7.21 -21.11
C GLU A 87 4.18 -8.12 -19.88
N ARG A 88 3.51 -9.28 -19.88
CA ARG A 88 3.50 -10.23 -18.76
C ARG A 88 4.91 -10.61 -18.31
N THR A 89 5.21 -10.33 -17.05
CA THR A 89 6.47 -10.71 -16.37
C THR A 89 6.32 -11.86 -15.38
N VAL A 90 5.08 -12.28 -15.12
CA VAL A 90 4.73 -13.27 -14.10
C VAL A 90 3.80 -14.34 -14.66
N PRO A 91 3.76 -15.56 -14.10
CA PRO A 91 2.81 -16.59 -14.50
C PRO A 91 1.34 -16.15 -14.33
N ARG A 92 0.43 -16.88 -15.00
CA ARG A 92 -1.01 -16.73 -14.78
C ARG A 92 -1.43 -17.29 -13.42
N HIS A 93 -2.60 -16.85 -12.94
CA HIS A 93 -3.13 -17.38 -11.69
C HIS A 93 -3.47 -18.88 -11.78
N GLU A 94 -3.20 -19.60 -10.69
CA GLU A 94 -3.59 -20.99 -10.49
C GLU A 94 -4.74 -21.07 -9.48
N PHE A 95 -5.60 -22.07 -9.62
CA PHE A 95 -6.67 -22.35 -8.66
C PHE A 95 -6.57 -23.81 -8.24
N LEU A 96 -6.27 -24.06 -6.96
CA LEU A 96 -6.15 -25.41 -6.42
C LEU A 96 -7.34 -25.73 -5.54
N LEU A 97 -7.98 -26.86 -5.81
CA LEU A 97 -9.00 -27.41 -4.93
C LEU A 97 -8.37 -27.89 -3.61
N ARG A 98 -9.20 -27.98 -2.56
CA ARG A 98 -8.80 -28.36 -1.20
C ARG A 98 -7.71 -29.44 -1.12
N ASN A 99 -7.88 -30.58 -1.77
CA ASN A 99 -6.92 -31.70 -1.66
C ASN A 99 -5.53 -31.34 -2.23
N ALA A 100 -5.47 -30.63 -3.36
CA ALA A 100 -4.20 -30.18 -3.94
C ALA A 100 -3.58 -29.04 -3.11
N ALA A 101 -4.42 -28.12 -2.63
CA ALA A 101 -4.00 -27.02 -1.75
C ALA A 101 -3.37 -27.53 -0.45
N LEU A 102 -4.03 -28.46 0.25
CA LEU A 102 -3.52 -29.04 1.50
C LEU A 102 -2.33 -29.97 1.30
N LYS A 103 -2.14 -30.52 0.09
CA LYS A 103 -0.91 -31.22 -0.25
C LYS A 103 0.27 -30.25 -0.42
N ARG A 104 0.03 -29.05 -0.98
CA ARG A 104 1.05 -28.01 -1.17
C ARG A 104 1.34 -27.25 0.13
N TYR A 105 0.31 -26.96 0.93
CA TYR A 105 0.41 -26.27 2.22
C TYR A 105 -0.25 -27.10 3.34
N PRO A 106 0.47 -28.08 3.92
CA PRO A 106 -0.10 -29.01 4.90
C PRO A 106 -0.61 -28.37 6.19
N GLN A 107 -0.01 -27.26 6.60
CA GLN A 107 -0.37 -26.52 7.83
C GLN A 107 -1.51 -25.51 7.62
N LEU A 108 -1.99 -25.35 6.38
CA LEU A 108 -3.10 -24.46 6.08
C LEU A 108 -4.38 -24.92 6.79
N ASN A 109 -5.25 -23.97 7.10
CA ASN A 109 -6.55 -24.24 7.71
C ASN A 109 -7.34 -25.28 6.91
N GLN A 110 -7.79 -26.34 7.59
CA GLN A 110 -8.48 -27.48 6.98
C GLN A 110 -9.88 -27.14 6.45
N GLU A 111 -10.44 -26.00 6.83
CA GLU A 111 -11.77 -25.54 6.41
C GLU A 111 -11.79 -24.92 5.01
N ILE A 112 -10.62 -24.70 4.38
CA ILE A 112 -10.58 -24.13 3.03
C ILE A 112 -11.31 -25.03 2.02
N VAL A 113 -12.00 -24.40 1.07
CA VAL A 113 -12.58 -25.08 -0.10
C VAL A 113 -11.60 -25.12 -1.28
N SER A 114 -10.75 -24.09 -1.38
CA SER A 114 -9.75 -23.92 -2.42
C SER A 114 -8.73 -22.86 -2.02
N ILE A 115 -7.65 -22.73 -2.79
CA ILE A 115 -6.81 -21.54 -2.81
C ILE A 115 -6.73 -20.99 -4.23
N ALA A 116 -6.47 -19.69 -4.33
CA ALA A 116 -5.99 -19.08 -5.56
C ALA A 116 -4.53 -18.66 -5.36
N GLU A 117 -3.68 -18.94 -6.34
CA GLU A 117 -2.31 -18.40 -6.38
C GLU A 117 -2.21 -17.43 -7.54
N TYR A 118 -1.68 -16.24 -7.29
CA TYR A 118 -1.43 -15.23 -8.31
C TYR A 118 -0.11 -14.52 -8.02
N TYR A 119 0.24 -13.50 -8.81
CA TYR A 119 1.53 -12.82 -8.66
C TYR A 119 1.36 -11.31 -8.57
N ASP A 120 1.94 -10.72 -7.53
CA ASP A 120 2.24 -9.30 -7.40
C ASP A 120 3.76 -9.07 -7.49
N GLY A 121 4.25 -7.89 -7.12
CA GLY A 121 5.67 -7.55 -7.06
C GLY A 121 6.15 -7.29 -5.64
N LEU A 122 7.19 -8.01 -5.21
CA LEU A 122 7.92 -7.73 -3.97
C LEU A 122 8.96 -6.64 -4.25
N ILE A 123 8.78 -5.48 -3.62
CA ILE A 123 9.82 -4.44 -3.55
C ILE A 123 10.65 -4.75 -2.31
N ARG A 124 11.85 -5.29 -2.47
CA ARG A 124 12.70 -5.78 -1.36
C ARG A 124 13.30 -4.66 -0.53
N SER A 125 13.61 -3.54 -1.16
CA SER A 125 14.28 -2.39 -0.54
C SER A 125 13.66 -1.10 -1.08
N PRO A 126 12.43 -0.73 -0.67
CA PRO A 126 11.78 0.50 -1.13
C PRO A 126 12.61 1.76 -0.83
N GLU A 127 13.35 1.78 0.27
CA GLU A 127 14.27 2.85 0.62
C GLU A 127 15.41 3.01 -0.39
N ARG A 128 15.96 1.90 -0.90
CA ARG A 128 17.00 1.94 -1.95
C ARG A 128 16.43 2.37 -3.29
N LEU A 129 15.23 1.89 -3.64
CA LEU A 129 14.53 2.31 -4.84
C LEU A 129 14.33 3.84 -4.85
N CYS A 130 13.96 4.44 -3.72
CA CYS A 130 13.82 5.89 -3.59
C CYS A 130 15.15 6.63 -3.79
N VAL A 131 16.23 6.18 -3.14
CA VAL A 131 17.56 6.79 -3.27
C VAL A 131 18.08 6.71 -4.71
N GLU A 132 17.83 5.61 -5.42
CA GLU A 132 18.21 5.49 -6.83
C GLU A 132 17.43 6.45 -7.72
N LEU A 133 16.12 6.62 -7.51
CA LEU A 133 15.34 7.60 -8.26
C LEU A 133 15.86 9.03 -8.07
N ILE A 134 16.27 9.38 -6.85
CA ILE A 134 16.91 10.67 -6.56
C ILE A 134 18.23 10.78 -7.34
N THR A 135 19.07 9.75 -7.27
CA THR A 135 20.38 9.71 -7.94
C THR A 135 20.25 9.80 -9.46
N ASP A 136 19.28 9.10 -10.05
CA ASP A 136 18.96 9.17 -11.47
C ASP A 136 18.49 10.57 -11.86
N GLY A 137 17.69 11.22 -11.01
CA GLY A 137 17.25 12.61 -11.20
C GLY A 137 18.40 13.60 -11.23
N GLU A 138 19.34 13.52 -10.28
CA GLU A 138 20.55 14.35 -10.25
C GLU A 138 21.49 14.05 -11.43
N THR A 139 21.57 12.79 -11.85
CA THR A 139 22.39 12.40 -13.01
C THR A 139 21.79 12.90 -14.32
N ALA A 140 20.46 12.94 -14.43
CA ALA A 140 19.75 13.38 -15.62
C ALA A 140 19.87 14.90 -15.86
N SER A 141 20.16 15.69 -14.82
CA SER A 141 20.35 17.14 -14.95
C SER A 141 21.39 17.68 -13.97
N PRO A 142 22.45 18.38 -14.43
CA PRO A 142 23.48 18.94 -13.55
C PRO A 142 22.97 20.06 -12.63
N THR A 143 21.76 20.57 -12.86
CA THR A 143 21.10 21.59 -12.03
C THR A 143 20.06 21.00 -11.08
N ALA A 144 19.85 19.68 -11.11
CA ALA A 144 19.02 19.00 -10.14
C ALA A 144 19.85 18.74 -8.88
N HIS A 145 19.31 19.12 -7.73
CA HIS A 145 19.96 18.99 -6.44
C HIS A 145 18.99 18.38 -5.44
N ALA A 146 19.41 17.30 -4.79
CA ALA A 146 18.71 16.69 -3.68
C ALA A 146 19.37 17.15 -2.37
N ILE A 147 18.61 17.88 -1.55
CA ILE A 147 19.09 18.39 -0.27
C ILE A 147 18.20 17.81 0.83
N ASN A 148 18.80 17.04 1.74
CA ASN A 148 18.13 16.47 2.90
C ASN A 148 18.35 17.34 4.15
N TYR A 149 17.63 17.03 5.22
CA TYR A 149 17.64 17.82 6.47
C TYR A 149 17.30 19.30 6.24
N VAL A 150 16.44 19.57 5.26
CA VAL A 150 15.93 20.91 4.97
C VAL A 150 14.42 20.89 5.03
N SER A 151 13.84 21.78 5.83
CA SER A 151 12.39 21.95 5.96
C SER A 151 11.93 23.25 5.32
N VAL A 152 10.68 23.28 4.86
CA VAL A 152 10.01 24.53 4.49
C VAL A 152 9.43 25.17 5.74
N VAL A 153 9.78 26.43 5.99
CA VAL A 153 9.36 27.17 7.19
C VAL A 153 8.64 28.48 6.87
N GLY A 154 8.50 28.83 5.58
CA GLY A 154 7.80 30.02 5.14
C GLY A 154 7.72 30.14 3.63
N ALA A 155 6.81 30.99 3.16
CA ALA A 155 6.81 31.50 1.79
C ALA A 155 6.19 32.91 1.76
N ALA A 156 6.74 33.79 0.94
CA ALA A 156 6.18 35.11 0.68
C ALA A 156 6.67 35.66 -0.66
N GLU A 157 5.83 36.46 -1.32
CA GLU A 157 6.10 37.01 -2.65
C GLU A 157 6.60 35.90 -3.60
N ASN A 158 7.83 36.02 -4.10
CA ASN A 158 8.42 35.06 -5.03
C ASN A 158 9.32 34.01 -4.37
N TYR A 159 9.44 33.96 -3.04
CA TYR A 159 10.37 33.06 -2.38
C TYR A 159 9.72 32.03 -1.44
N VAL A 160 10.40 30.90 -1.30
CA VAL A 160 10.19 29.90 -0.24
C VAL A 160 11.37 30.00 0.72
N ARG A 161 11.07 30.09 2.03
CA ARG A 161 12.07 30.05 3.08
C ARG A 161 12.27 28.62 3.57
N LEU A 162 13.52 28.21 3.54
CA LEU A 162 13.97 26.89 3.96
C LEU A 162 14.83 27.02 5.23
N GLN A 163 14.79 25.99 6.08
CA GLN A 163 15.64 25.87 7.25
C GLN A 163 16.51 24.62 7.13
N ASP A 164 17.81 24.77 7.31
CA ASP A 164 18.72 23.66 7.54
C ASP A 164 18.55 23.17 8.98
N GLU A 165 18.04 21.94 9.14
CA GLU A 165 17.76 21.32 10.43
C GLU A 165 19.04 20.94 11.21
N VAL A 166 20.21 20.95 10.56
CA VAL A 166 21.50 20.64 11.20
C VAL A 166 22.10 21.89 11.84
N SER A 167 22.15 23.00 11.10
CA SER A 167 22.73 24.26 11.57
C SER A 167 21.72 25.20 12.23
N GLY A 168 20.44 25.08 11.88
CA GLY A 168 19.38 26.00 12.24
C GLY A 168 19.31 27.25 11.36
N GLU A 169 20.22 27.42 10.40
CA GLU A 169 20.25 28.56 9.48
C GLU A 169 19.08 28.51 8.50
N THR A 170 18.60 29.69 8.09
CA THR A 170 17.53 29.83 7.11
C THR A 170 18.03 30.50 5.85
N PHE A 171 17.54 30.06 4.70
CA PHE A 171 17.84 30.65 3.40
C PHE A 171 16.59 30.65 2.52
N ASP A 172 16.57 31.55 1.53
CA ASP A 172 15.43 31.74 0.64
C ASP A 172 15.78 31.25 -0.78
N ILE A 173 14.81 30.64 -1.45
CA ILE A 173 14.88 30.29 -2.87
C ILE A 173 13.71 30.91 -3.62
N GLU A 174 13.90 31.30 -4.88
CA GLU A 174 12.85 31.89 -5.72
C GLU A 174 12.36 30.88 -6.78
N PRO A 175 11.33 30.06 -6.48
CA PRO A 175 10.81 29.09 -7.45
C PRO A 175 9.86 29.73 -8.46
N GLN A 176 9.80 29.14 -9.66
CA GLN A 176 8.73 29.42 -10.62
C GLN A 176 7.46 28.59 -10.33
N LEU A 177 7.63 27.44 -9.69
CA LEU A 177 6.62 26.45 -9.36
C LEU A 177 7.12 25.64 -8.16
N VAL A 178 6.21 25.30 -7.23
CA VAL A 178 6.48 24.34 -6.16
C VAL A 178 5.65 23.08 -6.40
N ILE A 179 6.28 21.90 -6.31
CA ILE A 179 5.59 20.62 -6.27
C ILE A 179 5.62 20.14 -4.82
N ASN A 180 4.47 20.15 -4.16
CA ASN A 180 4.30 19.60 -2.82
C ASN A 180 4.01 18.10 -2.91
N ALA A 181 5.08 17.31 -2.84
CA ALA A 181 5.06 15.84 -2.80
C ALA A 181 5.34 15.30 -1.37
N ALA A 182 4.94 16.03 -0.34
CA ALA A 182 5.23 15.69 1.07
C ALA A 182 4.40 14.51 1.62
N GLY A 183 3.71 13.76 0.76
CA GLY A 183 2.90 12.59 1.15
C GLY A 183 1.89 12.94 2.25
N PRO A 184 1.89 12.26 3.41
CA PRO A 184 0.96 12.55 4.51
C PRO A 184 1.08 13.98 5.07
N TRP A 185 2.20 14.67 4.82
CA TRP A 185 2.48 16.00 5.33
C TRP A 185 2.10 17.14 4.36
N ILE A 186 1.39 16.87 3.25
CA ILE A 186 1.04 17.89 2.25
C ILE A 186 0.36 19.12 2.88
N ASP A 187 -0.64 18.91 3.74
CA ASP A 187 -1.35 20.03 4.37
C ASP A 187 -0.48 20.80 5.37
N PHE A 188 0.44 20.12 6.06
CA PHE A 188 1.41 20.74 6.97
C PHE A 188 2.45 21.58 6.21
N ALA A 189 2.94 21.08 5.07
CA ALA A 189 3.86 21.82 4.20
C ALA A 189 3.17 23.07 3.60
N ASN A 190 1.91 22.95 3.20
CA ASN A 190 1.12 24.10 2.76
C ASN A 190 0.94 25.12 3.89
N GLN A 191 0.63 24.66 5.10
CA GLN A 191 0.51 25.53 6.26
C GLN A 191 1.81 26.27 6.58
N ALA A 192 2.97 25.60 6.48
CA ALA A 192 4.28 26.22 6.65
C ALA A 192 4.54 27.33 5.61
N MET A 193 4.06 27.14 4.37
CA MET A 193 4.07 28.17 3.31
C MET A 193 2.94 29.21 3.46
N GLY A 194 2.17 29.18 4.55
CA GLY A 194 1.08 30.13 4.81
C GLY A 194 -0.19 29.90 3.98
N GLN A 195 -0.34 28.70 3.41
CA GLN A 195 -1.53 28.26 2.66
C GLN A 195 -2.43 27.39 3.54
N GLN A 196 -3.74 27.52 3.36
CA GLN A 196 -4.70 26.62 4.00
C GLN A 196 -5.10 25.52 3.03
N SER A 197 -5.01 24.27 3.46
CA SER A 197 -5.50 23.12 2.72
C SER A 197 -6.01 22.03 3.67
N ASN A 198 -6.84 21.13 3.15
CA ASN A 198 -7.35 19.94 3.83
C ASN A 198 -7.49 18.82 2.81
N PHE A 199 -6.39 18.48 2.16
CA PHE A 199 -6.32 17.53 1.07
C PHE A 199 -6.10 16.10 1.55
N ILE A 200 -5.46 15.89 2.71
CA ILE A 200 -5.10 14.58 3.24
C ILE A 200 -6.08 14.12 4.31
N GLY A 201 -6.63 12.91 4.11
CA GLY A 201 -7.50 12.20 5.06
C GLY A 201 -6.81 11.06 5.81
N GLY A 202 -5.49 10.93 5.67
CA GLY A 202 -4.55 10.13 6.46
C GLY A 202 -5.07 8.81 7.06
N THR A 203 -4.55 7.67 6.60
CA THR A 203 -4.84 6.38 7.25
C THR A 203 -3.56 5.67 7.69
N LYS A 204 -3.46 5.39 8.98
CA LYS A 204 -2.40 4.57 9.56
C LYS A 204 -2.53 3.11 9.09
N GLY A 205 -1.39 2.53 8.75
CA GLY A 205 -1.21 1.09 8.61
C GLY A 205 0.03 0.63 9.37
N SER A 206 -0.13 -0.41 10.17
CA SER A 206 0.94 -1.00 10.99
C SER A 206 1.30 -2.41 10.51
N HIS A 207 2.50 -2.86 10.86
CA HIS A 207 3.00 -4.20 10.59
C HIS A 207 3.85 -4.71 11.76
N LEU A 208 3.86 -6.03 11.92
CA LEU A 208 4.75 -6.77 12.82
C LEU A 208 5.80 -7.51 12.01
N VAL A 209 7.01 -7.62 12.56
CA VAL A 209 8.04 -8.54 12.09
C VAL A 209 8.28 -9.57 13.17
N LEU A 210 8.13 -10.85 12.82
CA LEU A 210 8.24 -11.96 13.75
C LEU A 210 9.51 -12.79 13.52
N ASP A 211 10.14 -13.20 14.62
CA ASP A 211 11.05 -14.34 14.68
C ASP A 211 10.27 -15.64 14.86
N HIS A 212 9.81 -16.23 13.76
CA HIS A 212 8.99 -17.44 13.85
C HIS A 212 9.38 -18.46 12.77
N PRO A 213 10.40 -19.30 13.02
CA PRO A 213 10.90 -20.26 12.04
C PRO A 213 9.83 -21.22 11.48
N GLU A 214 8.91 -21.70 12.32
CA GLU A 214 7.82 -22.58 11.86
C GLU A 214 6.86 -21.87 10.88
N LEU A 215 6.41 -20.65 11.19
CA LEU A 215 5.57 -19.86 10.28
C LEU A 215 6.34 -19.47 9.01
N ARG A 216 7.62 -19.11 9.13
CA ARG A 216 8.49 -18.80 7.99
C ARG A 216 8.62 -20.00 7.05
N ALA A 217 8.75 -21.21 7.59
CA ALA A 217 8.79 -22.44 6.82
C ALA A 217 7.43 -22.76 6.19
N ALA A 218 6.32 -22.53 6.91
CA ALA A 218 4.97 -22.79 6.43
C ALA A 218 4.57 -21.92 5.23
N ILE A 219 4.99 -20.65 5.21
CA ILE A 219 4.70 -19.73 4.10
C ILE A 219 5.70 -19.84 2.95
N GLY A 220 6.92 -20.31 3.21
CA GLY A 220 7.98 -20.34 2.20
C GLY A 220 8.22 -18.94 1.61
N ASP A 221 8.35 -18.86 0.29
CA ASP A 221 8.52 -17.56 -0.40
C ASP A 221 7.18 -16.96 -0.88
N HIS A 222 6.05 -17.43 -0.33
CA HIS A 222 4.71 -17.00 -0.73
C HIS A 222 4.12 -16.03 0.29
N GLU A 223 3.47 -14.99 -0.20
CA GLU A 223 2.57 -14.18 0.61
C GLU A 223 1.22 -14.89 0.77
N PHE A 224 0.60 -14.76 1.94
CA PHE A 224 -0.78 -15.15 2.17
C PHE A 224 -1.64 -13.90 2.33
N PHE A 225 -2.51 -13.65 1.36
CA PHE A 225 -3.46 -12.54 1.32
C PHE A 225 -4.84 -13.02 1.72
N PHE A 226 -5.44 -12.45 2.77
CA PHE A 226 -6.75 -12.87 3.23
C PHE A 226 -7.53 -11.73 3.87
N GLU A 227 -8.84 -11.89 3.91
CA GLU A 227 -9.74 -10.94 4.56
C GLU A 227 -10.18 -11.47 5.91
N ASN A 228 -10.36 -10.55 6.85
CA ASN A 228 -11.02 -10.82 8.11
C ASN A 228 -12.55 -10.68 7.98
N HIS A 229 -13.28 -11.17 8.99
CA HIS A 229 -14.73 -10.99 9.13
C HIS A 229 -15.18 -9.52 9.15
N ASP A 230 -14.32 -8.59 9.58
CA ASP A 230 -14.56 -7.15 9.53
C ASP A 230 -14.21 -6.51 8.17
N GLY A 231 -13.77 -7.31 7.19
CA GLY A 231 -13.42 -6.85 5.83
C GLY A 231 -12.06 -6.18 5.70
N ARG A 232 -11.26 -6.13 6.75
CA ARG A 232 -9.85 -5.70 6.64
C ARG A 232 -9.01 -6.81 6.04
N ILE A 233 -8.00 -6.40 5.28
CA ILE A 233 -7.06 -7.32 4.65
C ILE A 233 -5.87 -7.49 5.57
N VAL A 234 -5.45 -8.74 5.73
CA VAL A 234 -4.20 -9.11 6.37
C VAL A 234 -3.37 -9.94 5.41
N LEU A 235 -2.07 -9.77 5.54
CA LEU A 235 -0.99 -10.34 4.76
C LEU A 235 -0.06 -11.03 5.75
N ILE A 236 0.39 -12.22 5.38
CA ILE A 236 1.54 -12.88 6.01
C ILE A 236 2.56 -13.06 4.90
N CYS A 237 3.66 -12.35 4.97
CA CYS A 237 4.63 -12.25 3.87
C CYS A 237 6.04 -12.56 4.37
N PRO A 238 6.87 -13.30 3.61
CA PRO A 238 8.26 -13.51 3.97
C PRO A 238 9.03 -12.18 3.94
N LEU A 239 9.82 -11.94 4.98
CA LEU A 239 10.78 -10.84 5.05
C LEU A 239 12.15 -11.42 5.38
N GLU A 240 12.90 -11.80 4.34
CA GLU A 240 14.14 -12.58 4.48
C GLU A 240 13.89 -13.84 5.34
N GLU A 241 14.58 -13.99 6.47
CA GLU A 241 14.40 -15.11 7.42
C GLU A 241 13.26 -14.90 8.43
N ARG A 242 12.55 -13.77 8.33
CA ARG A 242 11.47 -13.35 9.25
C ARG A 242 10.13 -13.34 8.53
N VAL A 243 9.07 -13.12 9.31
CA VAL A 243 7.70 -13.03 8.79
C VAL A 243 7.13 -11.65 9.07
N LEU A 244 6.66 -10.98 8.03
CA LEU A 244 5.90 -9.74 8.11
C LEU A 244 4.41 -10.06 8.21
N ILE A 245 3.71 -9.45 9.18
CA ILE A 245 2.25 -9.52 9.29
C ILE A 245 1.68 -8.11 9.28
N GLY A 246 0.66 -7.86 8.45
CA GLY A 246 -0.05 -6.60 8.42
C GLY A 246 -1.11 -6.58 7.33
N THR A 247 -1.95 -5.57 7.19
CA THR A 247 -1.83 -4.27 7.82
C THR A 247 -3.17 -3.79 8.35
N SER A 248 -3.13 -2.77 9.18
CA SER A 248 -4.30 -2.06 9.68
C SER A 248 -4.70 -0.91 8.74
N ASP A 249 -5.88 -0.36 9.00
CA ASP A 249 -6.41 0.79 8.30
C ASP A 249 -7.24 1.61 9.29
N THR A 250 -6.63 2.67 9.84
CA THR A 250 -7.25 3.50 10.90
C THR A 250 -6.95 4.97 10.63
N ARG A 251 -7.95 5.84 10.71
CA ARG A 251 -7.75 7.29 10.50
C ARG A 251 -6.78 7.85 11.52
N ILE A 252 -5.97 8.81 11.07
CA ILE A 252 -5.03 9.56 11.92
C ILE A 252 -4.92 10.98 11.39
N ASP A 253 -4.95 11.97 12.29
CA ASP A 253 -4.92 13.38 11.92
C ASP A 253 -3.49 13.90 11.75
N ASN A 254 -2.58 13.51 12.65
CA ASN A 254 -1.18 13.90 12.61
C ASN A 254 -0.29 12.70 12.23
N PRO A 255 0.42 12.75 11.08
CA PRO A 255 1.29 11.65 10.66
C PRO A 255 2.49 11.42 11.60
N ASP A 256 2.93 12.41 12.38
CA ASP A 256 4.04 12.26 13.33
C ASP A 256 3.66 11.43 14.58
N ASP A 257 2.36 11.29 14.87
CA ASP A 257 1.86 10.51 16.00
C ASP A 257 1.74 9.01 15.69
N VAL A 258 2.16 8.59 14.49
CA VAL A 258 1.94 7.24 13.99
C VAL A 258 2.72 6.20 14.81
N ARG A 259 1.98 5.25 15.39
CA ARG A 259 2.54 4.13 16.16
C ARG A 259 1.64 2.91 16.11
N CYS A 260 2.25 1.73 16.16
CA CYS A 260 1.55 0.47 16.26
C CYS A 260 0.99 0.32 17.68
N THR A 261 -0.29 0.04 17.81
CA THR A 261 -0.96 -0.11 19.11
C THR A 261 -1.06 -1.58 19.53
N ASP A 262 -1.27 -1.81 20.82
CA ASP A 262 -1.53 -3.15 21.35
C ASP A 262 -2.74 -3.83 20.71
N ASP A 263 -3.80 -3.06 20.42
CA ASP A 263 -4.98 -3.58 19.72
C ASP A 263 -4.64 -4.05 18.29
N GLU A 264 -3.75 -3.37 17.59
CA GLU A 264 -3.28 -3.80 16.27
C GLU A 264 -2.43 -5.06 16.38
N ILE A 265 -1.56 -5.14 17.40
CA ILE A 265 -0.75 -6.33 17.67
C ILE A 265 -1.67 -7.55 17.90
N ASP A 266 -2.61 -7.46 18.85
CA ASP A 266 -3.52 -8.56 19.16
C ASP A 266 -4.39 -8.93 17.97
N TYR A 267 -4.83 -7.92 17.20
CA TYR A 267 -5.53 -8.13 15.94
C TYR A 267 -4.69 -8.98 14.99
N PHE A 268 -3.46 -8.56 14.65
CA PHE A 268 -2.61 -9.32 13.72
C PHE A 268 -2.30 -10.74 14.20
N LEU A 269 -1.99 -10.91 15.49
CA LEU A 269 -1.69 -12.23 16.06
C LEU A 269 -2.90 -13.16 15.97
N SER A 270 -4.09 -12.68 16.34
CA SER A 270 -5.33 -13.46 16.24
C SER A 270 -5.65 -13.87 14.80
N MET A 271 -5.32 -13.01 13.82
CA MET A 271 -5.65 -13.23 12.42
C MET A 271 -4.81 -14.32 11.76
N THR A 272 -3.60 -14.60 12.28
CA THR A 272 -2.77 -15.68 11.73
C THR A 272 -3.40 -17.07 11.91
N ALA A 273 -4.12 -17.28 13.02
CA ALA A 273 -4.81 -18.53 13.31
C ALA A 273 -5.90 -18.87 12.28
N ARG A 274 -6.41 -17.87 11.56
CA ARG A 274 -7.36 -18.07 10.47
C ARG A 274 -6.74 -18.83 9.31
N VAL A 275 -5.47 -18.55 9.00
CA VAL A 275 -4.74 -19.18 7.89
C VAL A 275 -4.00 -20.43 8.38
N PHE A 276 -3.36 -20.35 9.54
CA PHE A 276 -2.54 -21.42 10.13
C PHE A 276 -2.96 -21.72 11.58
N PRO A 277 -4.13 -22.37 11.81
CA PRO A 277 -4.70 -22.55 13.15
C PRO A 277 -3.84 -23.37 14.12
N ALA A 278 -2.98 -24.25 13.56
CA ALA A 278 -2.08 -25.09 14.33
C ALA A 278 -0.80 -24.35 14.79
N ILE A 279 -0.39 -23.29 14.09
CA ILE A 279 0.81 -22.52 14.41
C ILE A 279 0.45 -21.53 15.52
N LYS A 280 1.15 -21.59 16.65
CA LYS A 280 0.92 -20.72 17.80
C LYS A 280 1.92 -19.59 17.82
N ILE A 281 1.42 -18.37 17.73
CA ILE A 281 2.21 -17.16 17.75
C ILE A 281 2.02 -16.46 19.09
N ASP A 282 3.13 -16.00 19.67
CA ASP A 282 3.19 -15.26 20.91
C ASP A 282 3.81 -13.87 20.70
N ARG A 283 3.42 -12.89 21.53
CA ARG A 283 3.96 -11.52 21.48
C ARG A 283 5.48 -11.48 21.66
N SER A 284 6.08 -12.42 22.40
CA SER A 284 7.54 -12.51 22.58
C SER A 284 8.32 -12.77 21.30
N GLN A 285 7.67 -13.23 20.22
CA GLN A 285 8.30 -13.45 18.93
C GLN A 285 8.36 -12.18 18.07
N ILE A 286 7.72 -11.09 18.49
CA ILE A 286 7.77 -9.80 17.78
C ILE A 286 9.15 -9.18 18.00
N VAL A 287 9.92 -9.04 16.92
CA VAL A 287 11.26 -8.43 16.97
C VAL A 287 11.28 -7.00 16.46
N PHE A 288 10.26 -6.59 15.71
CA PHE A 288 10.12 -5.22 15.24
C PHE A 288 8.66 -4.91 14.92
N THR A 289 8.29 -3.64 15.07
CA THR A 289 6.99 -3.10 14.64
C THR A 289 7.23 -1.79 13.92
N PHE A 290 6.48 -1.54 12.85
CA PHE A 290 6.49 -0.24 12.20
C PHE A 290 5.10 0.15 11.73
N SER A 291 4.89 1.45 11.61
CA SER A 291 3.66 2.04 11.12
C SER A 291 3.97 3.16 10.16
N GLY A 292 3.05 3.41 9.24
CA GLY A 292 3.12 4.54 8.32
C GLY A 292 1.73 5.07 8.02
N VAL A 293 1.67 6.27 7.44
CA VAL A 293 0.42 6.91 7.04
C VAL A 293 0.30 6.87 5.53
N ARG A 294 -0.85 6.41 5.04
CA ARG A 294 -1.20 6.48 3.62
C ARG A 294 -1.72 7.89 3.31
N PRO A 295 -1.16 8.60 2.32
CA PRO A 295 -1.54 9.98 1.98
C PRO A 295 -2.85 10.03 1.18
N LEU A 296 -3.89 9.36 1.67
CA LEU A 296 -5.17 9.26 0.97
C LEU A 296 -5.90 10.61 0.97
N PRO A 297 -6.71 10.91 -0.07
CA PRO A 297 -7.47 12.14 -0.10
C PRO A 297 -8.46 12.25 1.07
N ALA A 298 -8.67 13.47 1.55
CA ALA A 298 -9.70 13.78 2.54
C ALA A 298 -11.08 13.41 1.98
N ALA A 299 -11.79 12.53 2.68
CA ALA A 299 -13.08 12.03 2.24
C ALA A 299 -14.03 11.76 3.41
N ASN A 300 -15.31 12.09 3.21
CA ASN A 300 -16.42 11.75 4.11
C ASN A 300 -16.89 10.30 3.91
N ALA A 301 -15.95 9.36 3.78
CA ALA A 301 -16.26 7.93 3.65
C ALA A 301 -16.52 7.29 5.02
N LYS A 302 -17.58 6.47 5.12
CA LYS A 302 -17.93 5.74 6.36
C LYS A 302 -16.85 4.73 6.77
N SER A 303 -16.10 4.19 5.81
CA SER A 303 -14.99 3.26 6.02
C SER A 303 -13.76 3.73 5.26
N THR A 304 -12.58 3.63 5.89
CA THR A 304 -11.29 3.91 5.25
C THR A 304 -11.07 3.02 4.03
N GLY A 305 -11.64 1.80 4.04
CA GLY A 305 -11.68 0.86 2.92
C GLY A 305 -12.28 1.39 1.62
N GLN A 306 -13.07 2.46 1.66
CA GLN A 306 -13.75 3.07 0.51
C GLN A 306 -13.04 4.32 -0.03
N ILE A 307 -12.05 4.87 0.69
CA ILE A 307 -11.31 6.03 0.22
C ILE A 307 -10.51 5.63 -1.02
N SER A 308 -10.51 6.44 -2.08
CA SER A 308 -9.74 6.13 -3.29
C SER A 308 -8.25 5.95 -2.97
N ARG A 309 -7.63 4.96 -3.60
CA ARG A 309 -6.16 4.74 -3.54
C ARG A 309 -5.46 5.20 -4.82
N ASP A 310 -6.22 5.86 -5.69
CA ASP A 310 -5.72 6.54 -6.87
C ASP A 310 -4.94 7.81 -6.48
N HIS A 311 -4.31 8.45 -7.45
CA HIS A 311 -3.62 9.72 -7.25
C HIS A 311 -4.40 10.87 -7.89
N SER A 312 -4.19 12.08 -7.39
CA SER A 312 -4.70 13.32 -7.97
C SER A 312 -3.72 14.47 -7.75
N ILE A 313 -3.89 15.54 -8.52
CA ILE A 313 -3.09 16.76 -8.40
C ILE A 313 -4.05 17.90 -8.10
N GLU A 314 -3.85 18.56 -6.96
CA GLU A 314 -4.60 19.77 -6.59
C GLU A 314 -3.67 20.99 -6.68
N ALA A 315 -4.11 22.03 -7.39
CA ALA A 315 -3.35 23.26 -7.55
C ALA A 315 -3.81 24.32 -6.54
N VAL A 316 -2.85 24.89 -5.81
CA VAL A 316 -3.03 26.16 -5.10
C VAL A 316 -2.43 27.24 -5.99
N GLU A 317 -3.30 28.09 -6.54
CA GLU A 317 -2.92 29.15 -7.47
C GLU A 317 -2.10 30.25 -6.77
N ALA A 318 -1.33 31.00 -7.56
CA ALA A 318 -0.63 32.17 -7.08
C ALA A 318 -1.63 33.21 -6.51
N THR A 319 -1.23 33.84 -5.41
CA THR A 319 -1.99 34.85 -4.68
C THR A 319 -1.17 36.12 -4.52
N ASP A 320 -1.75 37.14 -3.87
CA ASP A 320 -0.98 38.34 -3.53
C ASP A 320 0.12 38.12 -2.50
N ARG A 321 0.02 37.04 -1.69
CA ARG A 321 1.00 36.71 -0.67
C ARG A 321 2.10 35.79 -1.19
N VAL A 322 1.78 34.89 -2.11
CA VAL A 322 2.70 33.90 -2.68
C VAL A 322 2.45 33.87 -4.19
N LYS A 323 3.44 34.31 -4.98
CA LYS A 323 3.32 34.67 -6.40
C LYS A 323 3.65 33.52 -7.36
N PHE A 324 3.76 32.30 -6.84
CA PHE A 324 3.97 31.07 -7.62
C PHE A 324 2.88 30.04 -7.28
N PRO A 325 2.51 29.16 -8.24
CA PRO A 325 1.59 28.06 -7.97
C PRO A 325 2.25 26.94 -7.17
N ILE A 326 1.43 26.19 -6.44
CA ILE A 326 1.84 24.98 -5.70
C ILE A 326 0.98 23.80 -6.18
N LEU A 327 1.62 22.79 -6.76
CA LEU A 327 0.95 21.55 -7.19
C LEU A 327 1.10 20.48 -6.10
N ASN A 328 -0.01 19.96 -5.60
CA ASN A 328 -0.05 19.01 -4.49
C ASN A 328 -0.33 17.61 -5.01
N LEU A 329 0.61 16.67 -4.83
CA LEU A 329 0.48 15.30 -5.30
C LEU A 329 -0.18 14.41 -4.23
N ILE A 330 -1.50 14.25 -4.32
CA ILE A 330 -2.29 13.53 -3.32
C ILE A 330 -2.38 12.04 -3.69
N GLY A 331 -2.30 11.17 -2.69
CA GLY A 331 -2.41 9.73 -2.90
C GLY A 331 -1.18 9.16 -3.57
N GLY A 332 -1.41 8.28 -4.55
CA GLY A 332 -0.34 7.56 -5.20
C GLY A 332 0.16 6.36 -4.39
N LYS A 333 0.78 5.43 -5.11
CA LYS A 333 1.22 4.15 -4.58
C LYS A 333 2.63 3.90 -5.06
N TRP A 334 3.39 3.10 -4.32
CA TRP A 334 4.66 2.55 -4.79
C TRP A 334 4.56 1.79 -6.12
N THR A 335 3.37 1.33 -6.51
CA THR A 335 3.19 0.68 -7.82
C THR A 335 3.09 1.68 -8.96
N THR A 336 2.60 2.90 -8.72
CA THR A 336 2.18 3.87 -9.75
C THR A 336 2.84 5.24 -9.53
N PHE A 337 4.09 5.25 -9.06
CA PHE A 337 4.90 6.47 -8.98
C PHE A 337 5.53 6.75 -10.35
#